data_AF-A0A6B2UEH8-F1
#
_entry.id   AF-A0A6B2UEH8-F1
#
_cell.length_a   1.000
_cell.length_b   1.000
_cell.length_c   1.000
_cell.angle_alpha   90.00
_cell.angle_beta   90.00
_cell.angle_gamma   90.00
#
_symmetry.space_group_name_H-M   'P 1'
#
loop_
_entity.id
_entity.type
_entity.pdbx_description
1 polymer ?
#
loop_
_entity_poly.entity_id
_entity_poly.type
_entity_poly.pdbx_seq_one_letter_code
_entity_poly.pdbx_strand_id
1 'polypeptide(L)'
;AGRPLAAANGALSWPDAPHLQLWQAATILREHRGDGHVAALVAAGLDGIEALVTFASIGAAPRAVFASRGWSESAWQEATGRLRDRGLVAPDGTATDRGRALRAEIEHRTDTLAAAPWQALGTASTTRLTDLLATPWLTMIGSGLLPAENTLGIGKV
;
A
#
# COMPACT_ATOMS: atom_id res chain seq x y z
N ALA A 1 -6.66 18.52 5.72
CA ALA A 1 -7.24 18.32 4.37
C ALA A 1 -6.35 17.33 3.60
N GLY A 2 -6.90 16.51 2.69
CA GLY A 2 -6.11 15.56 1.88
C GLY A 2 -6.09 14.10 2.36
N ARG A 3 -6.96 13.71 3.30
CA ARG A 3 -7.16 12.31 3.73
C ARG A 3 -8.65 11.94 3.69
N PRO A 4 -9.29 11.95 2.49
CA PRO A 4 -10.73 11.83 2.38
C PRO A 4 -11.26 10.47 2.87
N LEU A 5 -10.59 9.36 2.56
CA LEU A 5 -11.06 8.03 2.96
C LEU A 5 -10.90 7.83 4.47
N ALA A 6 -9.78 8.28 5.03
CA ALA A 6 -9.56 8.23 6.48
C ALA A 6 -10.55 9.11 7.23
N ALA A 7 -10.82 10.32 6.73
CA ALA A 7 -11.78 11.25 7.32
C ALA A 7 -13.21 10.69 7.26
N ALA A 8 -13.60 10.12 6.12
CA ALA A 8 -14.91 9.48 5.97
C ALA A 8 -15.09 8.32 6.94
N ASN A 9 -14.09 7.44 7.07
CA ASN A 9 -14.13 6.34 8.04
C ASN A 9 -14.10 6.84 9.49
N GLY A 10 -13.31 7.85 9.80
CA GLY A 10 -13.22 8.44 11.14
C GLY A 10 -14.49 9.15 11.61
N ALA A 11 -15.36 9.55 10.68
CA ALA A 11 -16.64 10.17 10.97
C ALA A 11 -17.78 9.17 11.27
N LEU A 12 -17.55 7.88 11.03
CA LEU A 12 -18.54 6.84 11.36
C LEU A 12 -18.64 6.65 12.88
N SER A 13 -19.83 6.31 13.36
CA SER A 13 -20.04 5.93 14.75
C SER A 13 -19.21 4.70 15.09
N TRP A 14 -18.60 4.71 16.28
CA TRP A 14 -17.85 3.56 16.77
C TRP A 14 -18.80 2.43 17.17
N PRO A 15 -18.50 1.18 16.78
CA PRO A 15 -19.29 0.01 17.20
C PRO A 15 -19.03 -0.32 18.67
N ASP A 16 -19.99 -0.94 19.36
CA ASP A 16 -19.83 -1.30 20.77
C ASP A 16 -18.89 -2.50 20.97
N ALA A 17 -18.98 -3.50 20.10
CA ALA A 17 -18.22 -4.75 20.26
C ALA A 17 -16.71 -4.51 20.11
N PRO A 18 -15.85 -4.96 21.05
CA PRO A 18 -14.42 -4.63 21.04
C PRO A 18 -13.66 -5.04 19.77
N HIS A 19 -13.99 -6.20 19.19
CA HIS A 19 -13.37 -6.66 17.95
C HIS A 19 -13.74 -5.80 16.74
N LEU A 20 -14.95 -5.22 16.73
CA LEU A 20 -15.36 -4.27 15.70
C LEU A 20 -14.71 -2.90 15.91
N GLN A 21 -14.46 -2.48 17.15
CA GLN A 21 -13.68 -1.27 17.43
C GLN A 21 -12.25 -1.42 16.90
N LEU A 22 -11.61 -2.57 17.16
CA LEU A 22 -10.28 -2.85 16.61
C LEU A 22 -10.28 -2.82 15.07
N TRP A 23 -11.28 -3.44 14.44
CA TRP A 23 -11.46 -3.39 12.99
C TRP A 23 -11.63 -1.96 12.47
N GLN A 24 -12.46 -1.14 13.12
CA GLN A 24 -12.69 0.25 12.74
C GLN A 24 -11.41 1.08 12.86
N ALA A 25 -10.68 0.94 13.97
CA ALA A 25 -9.41 1.61 14.20
C ALA A 25 -8.36 1.25 13.13
N ALA A 26 -8.20 -0.06 12.85
CA ALA A 26 -7.29 -0.55 11.83
C ALA A 26 -7.67 -0.05 10.43
N THR A 27 -8.97 -0.01 10.11
CA THR A 27 -9.48 0.53 8.84
C THR A 27 -9.14 2.01 8.69
N ILE A 28 -9.36 2.84 9.72
CA ILE A 28 -9.01 4.26 9.68
C ILE A 28 -7.51 4.45 9.44
N LEU A 29 -6.66 3.70 10.13
CA LEU A 29 -5.20 3.76 9.95
C LEU A 29 -4.78 3.29 8.54
N ARG A 30 -5.42 2.24 8.03
CA ARG A 30 -5.20 1.72 6.67
C ARG A 30 -5.57 2.76 5.62
N GLU A 31 -6.75 3.41 5.74
CA GLU A 31 -7.15 4.48 4.83
C GLU A 31 -6.26 5.71 4.97
N HIS A 32 -5.83 6.05 6.20
CA HIS A 32 -4.91 7.15 6.42
C HIS A 32 -3.60 6.91 5.66
N ARG A 33 -2.98 5.73 5.79
CA ARG A 33 -1.79 5.36 4.99
C ARG A 33 -2.10 5.36 3.49
N GLY A 34 -3.24 4.80 3.09
CA GLY A 34 -3.69 4.69 1.70
C GLY A 34 -3.82 6.05 1.00
N ASP A 35 -4.51 7.01 1.63
CA ASP A 35 -4.63 8.37 1.13
C ASP A 35 -3.24 9.03 0.94
N GLY A 36 -2.31 8.75 1.86
CA GLY A 36 -0.92 9.23 1.76
C GLY A 36 -0.15 8.59 0.62
N HIS A 37 -0.36 7.29 0.40
CA HIS A 37 0.26 6.56 -0.70
C HIS A 37 -0.24 7.08 -2.05
N VAL A 38 -1.55 7.32 -2.19
CA VAL A 38 -2.11 7.95 -3.39
C VAL A 38 -1.50 9.33 -3.63
N ALA A 39 -1.39 10.16 -2.58
CA ALA A 39 -0.73 11.46 -2.70
C ALA A 39 0.74 11.35 -3.13
N ALA A 40 1.50 10.38 -2.61
CA ALA A 40 2.88 10.14 -2.98
C ALA A 40 3.03 9.69 -4.45
N LEU A 41 2.13 8.82 -4.93
CA LEU A 41 2.07 8.37 -6.33
C LEU A 41 1.77 9.53 -7.28
N VAL A 42 0.76 10.35 -6.96
CA VAL A 42 0.39 11.53 -7.76
C VAL A 42 1.55 12.53 -7.79
N ALA A 43 2.21 12.79 -6.66
CA ALA A 43 3.39 13.65 -6.59
C ALA A 43 4.59 13.12 -7.39
N ALA A 44 4.68 11.79 -7.58
CA ALA A 44 5.67 11.15 -8.45
C ALA A 44 5.28 11.15 -9.93
N GLY A 45 4.10 11.69 -10.28
CA GLY A 45 3.59 11.70 -11.64
C GLY A 45 3.29 10.30 -12.16
N LEU A 46 2.80 9.41 -11.30
CA LEU A 46 2.28 8.10 -11.69
C LEU A 46 0.75 8.14 -11.70
N ASP A 47 0.16 7.69 -12.81
CA ASP A 47 -1.27 7.42 -12.87
C ASP A 47 -1.63 6.07 -12.19
N GLY A 48 -2.93 5.74 -12.17
CA GLY A 48 -3.42 4.55 -11.49
C GLY A 48 -2.87 3.23 -12.01
N ILE A 49 -2.58 3.11 -13.32
CA ILE A 49 -2.04 1.88 -13.90
C ILE A 49 -0.51 1.85 -13.84
N GLU A 50 0.15 3.01 -14.03
CA GLU A 50 1.59 3.16 -13.86
C GLU A 50 2.03 2.83 -12.43
N ALA A 51 1.21 3.14 -11.42
CA ALA A 51 1.45 2.71 -10.05
C ALA A 51 1.56 1.18 -9.91
N LEU A 52 0.72 0.43 -10.64
CA LEU A 52 0.73 -1.04 -10.62
C LEU A 52 1.89 -1.61 -11.43
N VAL A 53 2.14 -1.06 -12.63
CA VAL A 53 3.25 -1.48 -13.50
C VAL A 53 4.58 -1.25 -12.80
N THR A 54 4.81 -0.08 -12.21
CA THR A 54 6.06 0.21 -11.50
C THR A 54 6.27 -0.72 -10.31
N PHE A 55 5.21 -1.06 -9.55
CA PHE A 55 5.29 -2.00 -8.44
C PHE A 55 5.57 -3.44 -8.90
N ALA A 56 4.95 -3.87 -10.01
CA ALA A 56 5.25 -5.17 -10.61
C ALA A 56 6.68 -5.24 -11.17
N SER A 57 7.17 -4.16 -11.79
CA SER A 57 8.49 -4.09 -12.43
C SER A 57 9.65 -4.22 -11.44
N ILE A 58 9.45 -3.84 -10.16
CA ILE A 58 10.44 -4.07 -9.09
C ILE A 58 10.33 -5.46 -8.45
N GLY A 59 9.41 -6.32 -8.92
CA GLY A 59 9.20 -7.66 -8.39
C GLY A 59 8.37 -7.73 -7.10
N ALA A 60 7.75 -6.63 -6.67
CA ALA A 60 7.01 -6.59 -5.41
C ALA A 60 5.73 -7.44 -5.44
N ALA A 61 5.04 -7.47 -6.59
CA ALA A 61 3.90 -8.34 -6.80
C ALA A 61 3.74 -8.70 -8.29
N PRO A 62 3.39 -9.95 -8.63
CA PRO A 62 3.20 -10.33 -10.01
C PRO A 62 1.97 -9.63 -10.61
N ARG A 63 2.01 -9.31 -11.90
CA ARG A 63 0.90 -8.64 -12.59
C ARG A 63 -0.46 -9.30 -12.35
N ALA A 64 -0.50 -10.63 -12.30
CA ALA A 64 -1.72 -11.41 -12.16
C ALA A 64 -2.54 -11.03 -10.91
N VAL A 65 -1.90 -10.62 -9.81
CA VAL A 65 -2.63 -10.23 -8.59
C VAL A 65 -3.39 -8.91 -8.74
N PHE A 66 -3.16 -8.15 -9.82
CA PHE A 66 -3.89 -6.92 -10.13
C PHE A 66 -5.11 -7.12 -11.02
N ALA A 67 -5.48 -8.35 -11.37
CA ALA A 67 -6.63 -8.62 -12.25
C ALA A 67 -7.93 -7.97 -11.74
N SER A 68 -8.15 -7.93 -10.42
CA SER A 68 -9.32 -7.30 -9.80
C SER A 68 -9.38 -5.77 -9.96
N ARG A 69 -8.32 -5.14 -10.48
CA ARG A 69 -8.27 -3.69 -10.74
C ARG A 69 -8.90 -3.31 -12.09
N GLY A 70 -9.24 -4.28 -12.94
CA GLY A 70 -10.05 -4.05 -14.14
C GLY A 70 -9.32 -3.41 -15.33
N TRP A 71 -7.98 -3.33 -15.30
CA TRP A 71 -7.20 -2.82 -16.43
C TRP A 71 -7.06 -3.84 -17.56
N SER A 72 -7.22 -3.39 -18.80
CA SER A 72 -7.01 -4.23 -19.98
C SER A 72 -5.52 -4.52 -20.23
N GLU A 73 -5.24 -5.53 -21.05
CA GLU A 73 -3.89 -5.81 -21.56
C GLU A 73 -3.31 -4.59 -22.28
N SER A 74 -4.08 -3.97 -23.17
CA SER A 74 -3.63 -2.81 -23.93
C SER A 74 -3.23 -1.64 -23.03
N ALA A 75 -4.04 -1.35 -22.01
CA ALA A 75 -3.73 -0.28 -21.05
C ALA A 75 -2.43 -0.57 -20.31
N TRP A 76 -2.19 -1.82 -19.91
CA TRP A 76 -0.95 -2.23 -19.23
C TRP A 76 0.27 -2.03 -20.13
N GLN A 77 0.17 -2.44 -21.40
CA GLN A 77 1.27 -2.28 -22.36
C GLN A 77 1.54 -0.80 -22.68
N GLU A 78 0.50 0.01 -22.85
CA GLU A 78 0.62 1.45 -23.05
C GLU A 78 1.30 2.14 -21.86
N ALA A 79 0.90 1.80 -20.63
CA ALA A 79 1.53 2.31 -19.42
C ALA A 79 3.00 1.87 -19.29
N THR A 80 3.28 0.61 -19.63
CA THR A 80 4.65 0.09 -19.69
C THR A 80 5.49 0.85 -20.71
N GLY A 81 4.93 1.16 -21.89
CA GLY A 81 5.58 1.99 -22.91
C GLY A 81 5.93 3.39 -22.41
N ARG A 82 4.95 4.10 -21.81
CA ARG A 82 5.21 5.43 -21.22
C ARG A 82 6.28 5.41 -20.14
N LEU A 83 6.30 4.37 -19.29
CA LEU A 83 7.32 4.21 -18.25
C LEU A 83 8.70 3.88 -18.83
N ARG A 84 8.76 3.14 -19.95
CA ARG A 84 10.01 2.91 -20.70
C ARG A 84 10.54 4.20 -21.31
N ASP A 85 9.68 5.02 -21.92
CA ASP A 85 10.06 6.32 -22.48
C ASP A 85 10.60 7.27 -21.40
N ARG A 86 10.11 7.14 -20.17
CA ARG A 86 10.61 7.86 -18.97
C ARG A 86 11.87 7.23 -18.34
N GLY A 87 12.37 6.12 -18.88
CA GLY A 87 13.54 5.40 -18.37
C GLY A 87 13.32 4.75 -16.99
N LEU A 88 12.07 4.47 -16.61
CA LEU A 88 11.71 3.83 -15.34
C LEU A 88 11.62 2.30 -15.46
N VAL A 89 11.28 1.82 -16.65
CA VAL A 89 11.17 0.38 -16.98
C VAL A 89 12.12 0.06 -18.14
N ALA A 90 12.79 -1.08 -18.07
CA ALA A 90 13.69 -1.60 -19.07
C ALA A 90 12.92 -2.33 -20.20
N PRO A 91 13.55 -2.61 -21.35
CA PRO A 91 12.88 -3.30 -22.46
C PRO A 91 12.30 -4.68 -22.12
N ASP A 92 12.84 -5.36 -21.11
CA ASP A 92 12.38 -6.66 -20.61
C ASP A 92 11.22 -6.56 -19.60
N GLY A 93 10.75 -5.35 -19.29
CA GLY A 93 9.66 -5.09 -18.35
C GLY A 93 10.08 -4.96 -16.89
N THR A 94 11.38 -5.13 -16.57
CA THR A 94 11.90 -4.92 -15.21
C THR A 94 12.15 -3.44 -14.93
N ALA A 95 12.18 -3.06 -13.65
CA ALA A 95 12.54 -1.69 -13.28
C ALA A 95 14.01 -1.40 -13.64
N THR A 96 14.27 -0.19 -14.11
CA THR A 96 15.64 0.36 -14.13
C THR A 96 16.06 0.75 -12.72
N ASP A 97 17.32 1.14 -12.51
CA ASP A 97 17.77 1.68 -11.22
C ASP A 97 17.02 2.97 -10.87
N ARG A 98 16.69 3.79 -11.88
CA ARG A 98 15.84 4.97 -11.71
C ARG A 98 14.41 4.58 -11.30
N GLY A 99 13.85 3.52 -11.87
CA GLY A 99 12.55 2.97 -11.49
C GLY A 99 12.52 2.47 -10.04
N ARG A 100 13.56 1.73 -9.63
CA ARG A 100 13.76 1.27 -8.24
C ARG A 100 13.86 2.45 -7.28
N ALA A 101 14.69 3.44 -7.61
CA ALA A 101 14.86 4.64 -6.79
C ALA A 101 13.54 5.44 -6.65
N LEU A 102 12.76 5.57 -7.73
CA LEU A 102 11.45 6.22 -7.68
C LEU A 102 10.49 5.48 -6.74
N ARG A 103 10.45 4.14 -6.79
CA ARG A 103 9.60 3.34 -5.88
C ARG A 103 10.04 3.49 -4.43
N ALA A 104 11.34 3.43 -4.16
CA ALA A 104 11.87 3.62 -2.80
C ALA A 104 11.46 5.00 -2.23
N GLU A 105 11.54 6.06 -3.06
CA GLU A 105 11.11 7.40 -2.66
C GLU A 105 9.60 7.49 -2.39
N ILE A 106 8.78 6.83 -3.21
CA ILE A 106 7.32 6.76 -3.00
C ILE A 106 6.99 6.08 -1.67
N GLU A 107 7.65 4.95 -1.34
CA GLU A 107 7.43 4.26 -0.07
C GLU A 107 7.91 5.11 1.11
N HIS A 108 9.09 5.72 1.01
CA HIS A 108 9.61 6.61 2.06
C HIS A 108 8.68 7.80 2.35
N ARG A 109 8.15 8.43 1.30
CA ARG A 109 7.13 9.48 1.44
C ARG A 109 5.85 8.95 2.05
N THR A 110 5.40 7.76 1.64
CA THR A 110 4.20 7.12 2.19
C THR A 110 4.34 6.90 3.69
N ASP A 111 5.49 6.40 4.15
CA ASP A 111 5.74 6.12 5.56
C ASP A 111 5.87 7.42 6.38
N THR A 112 6.56 8.44 5.84
CA THR A 112 6.62 9.78 6.44
C THR A 112 5.21 10.37 6.61
N LEU A 113 4.40 10.28 5.57
CA LEU A 113 3.00 10.74 5.56
C LEU A 113 2.07 9.93 6.45
N ALA A 114 2.47 8.72 6.85
CA ALA A 114 1.70 7.83 7.72
C ALA A 114 2.14 7.90 9.19
N ALA A 115 3.20 8.64 9.52
CA ALA A 115 3.81 8.64 10.85
C ALA A 115 2.96 9.31 11.94
N ALA A 116 2.14 10.31 11.60
CA ALA A 116 1.48 11.17 12.59
C ALA A 116 0.61 10.42 13.63
N PRO A 117 -0.23 9.44 13.28
CA PRO A 117 -0.99 8.67 14.28
C PRO A 117 -0.08 7.91 15.26
N TRP A 118 1.04 7.37 14.80
CA TRP A 118 1.99 6.63 15.62
C TRP A 118 2.78 7.55 16.56
N GLN A 119 3.14 8.74 16.07
CA GLN A 119 3.77 9.78 16.89
C GLN A 119 2.83 10.26 18.00
N ALA A 120 1.53 10.43 17.69
CA ALA A 120 0.53 10.80 18.68
C ALA A 120 0.27 9.70 19.72
N LEU A 121 0.29 8.43 19.30
CA LEU A 121 0.15 7.27 20.19
C LEU A 121 1.38 7.11 21.11
N GLY A 122 2.56 7.43 20.59
CA GLY A 122 3.84 7.32 21.29
C GLY A 122 4.40 5.90 21.30
N THR A 123 5.71 5.80 21.54
CA THR A 123 6.46 4.53 21.44
C THR A 123 5.92 3.46 22.37
N ALA A 124 5.70 3.76 23.65
CA ALA A 124 5.27 2.76 24.64
C ALA A 124 3.92 2.14 24.29
N SER A 125 2.94 2.96 23.92
CA SER A 125 1.61 2.49 23.51
C SER A 125 1.65 1.75 22.17
N THR A 126 2.53 2.16 21.24
CA THR A 126 2.73 1.47 19.96
C THR A 126 3.35 0.08 20.17
N THR A 127 4.34 -0.05 21.05
CA THR A 127 4.91 -1.35 21.46
C THR A 127 3.84 -2.23 22.07
N ARG A 128 3.08 -1.72 23.04
CA ARG A 128 1.98 -2.47 23.65
C ARG A 128 0.95 -2.93 22.63
N LEU A 129 0.57 -2.07 21.68
CA LEU A 129 -0.36 -2.45 20.62
C LEU A 129 0.20 -3.58 19.76
N THR A 130 1.48 -3.51 19.40
CA THR A 130 2.18 -4.55 18.63
C THR A 130 2.16 -5.88 19.37
N ASP A 131 2.48 -5.87 20.67
CA ASP A 131 2.48 -7.07 21.52
C ASP A 131 1.09 -7.71 21.61
N LEU A 132 0.04 -6.89 21.78
CA LEU A 132 -1.35 -7.36 21.83
C LEU A 132 -1.84 -7.94 20.50
N LEU A 133 -1.32 -7.45 19.37
CA LEU A 133 -1.68 -7.93 18.04
C LEU A 133 -0.89 -9.17 17.61
N ALA A 134 0.21 -9.51 18.30
CA ALA A 134 1.08 -10.62 17.91
C ALA A 134 0.34 -11.96 17.83
N THR A 135 -0.44 -12.33 18.85
CA THR A 135 -1.18 -13.60 18.85
C THR A 135 -2.26 -13.65 17.76
N PRO A 136 -3.19 -12.67 17.66
CA PRO A 136 -4.17 -12.65 16.56
C PRO A 136 -3.53 -12.71 15.17
N TRP A 137 -2.42 -12.00 14.97
CA TRP A 137 -1.68 -11.99 13.72
C TRP A 137 -1.12 -13.37 13.36
N LEU A 138 -0.45 -14.03 14.30
CA LEU A 138 0.09 -15.38 14.12
C LEU A 138 -1.02 -16.41 13.87
N THR A 139 -2.15 -16.30 14.58
CA THR A 139 -3.32 -17.17 14.34
C THR A 139 -3.89 -16.98 12.94
N MET A 140 -4.01 -15.73 12.45
CA MET A 140 -4.49 -15.47 11.09
C MET A 140 -3.54 -16.03 10.02
N ILE A 141 -2.23 -15.85 10.18
CA ILE A 141 -1.25 -16.46 9.25
C ILE A 141 -1.36 -17.99 9.29
N GLY A 142 -1.39 -18.58 10.49
CA GLY A 142 -1.48 -20.03 10.69
C GLY A 142 -2.79 -20.65 10.21
N SER A 143 -3.84 -19.85 9.99
CA SER A 143 -5.15 -20.35 9.54
C SER A 143 -5.15 -20.88 8.09
N GLY A 144 -4.16 -20.48 7.27
CA GLY A 144 -4.13 -20.78 5.84
C GLY A 144 -5.18 -20.02 5.00
N LEU A 145 -5.93 -19.09 5.60
CA LEU A 145 -6.95 -18.31 4.90
C LEU A 145 -6.39 -17.09 4.14
N LEU A 146 -5.14 -16.70 4.42
CA LEU A 146 -4.51 -15.58 3.74
C LEU A 146 -3.95 -16.02 2.37
N PRO A 147 -4.12 -15.21 1.31
CA PRO A 147 -3.57 -15.55 0.00
C PRO A 147 -2.04 -15.49 0.02
N ALA A 148 -1.40 -16.51 -0.56
CA ALA A 148 0.06 -16.62 -0.64
C ALA A 148 0.69 -15.52 -1.49
N GLU A 149 -0.04 -15.03 -2.50
CA GLU A 149 0.31 -13.86 -3.29
C GLU A 149 -0.73 -12.76 -3.07
N ASN A 150 -0.27 -11.52 -2.88
CA ASN A 150 -1.15 -10.40 -2.62
C ASN A 150 -0.63 -9.12 -3.28
N THR A 151 -1.49 -8.11 -3.30
CA THR A 151 -1.19 -6.80 -3.89
C THR A 151 -0.33 -5.90 -3.00
N LEU A 152 0.11 -6.39 -1.84
CA LEU A 152 0.86 -5.63 -0.83
C LEU A 152 2.37 -5.89 -0.89
N GLY A 153 2.82 -6.97 -1.56
CA GLY A 153 4.24 -7.31 -1.70
C GLY A 153 4.95 -7.69 -0.39
N ILE A 154 4.19 -8.15 0.61
CA ILE A 154 4.72 -8.54 1.92
C ILE A 154 5.78 -9.65 1.74
N GLY A 155 7.02 -9.37 2.16
CA GLY A 155 8.14 -10.32 2.11
C GLY A 155 8.83 -10.46 0.75
N LYS A 156 8.59 -9.55 -0.19
CA LYS A 156 9.18 -9.57 -1.56
C LYS A 156 10.07 -8.37 -1.89
N VAL A 157 9.96 -7.29 -1.14
CA VAL A 157 10.68 -6.01 -1.30
C VAL A 157 11.24 -5.53 0.04
#